data_AF-A0A521DS35-F1
#
_entry.id   AF-A0A521DS35-F1
#
_cell.length_a   1.000
_cell.length_b   1.000
_cell.length_c   1.000
_cell.angle_alpha   90.00
_cell.angle_beta   90.00
_cell.angle_gamma   90.00
#
_symmetry.space_group_name_H-M   'P 1'
#
loop_
_entity.id
_entity.type
_entity.pdbx_description
1 polymer ?
#
loop_
_entity_poly.entity_id
_entity_poly.type
_entity_poly.pdbx_seq_one_letter_code
_entity_poly.pdbx_strand_id
1 'polypeptide(L)'
;MLYKFLESQEEWSPVIIRYTLALVIFPHGAQKLFGWFGGYGFTGTMEFFTATAGLPWSVGFLVILIEFFVPLLLIAGLLVRLNAIAIFGLFVGIIFTSHIQYGFFMNWYGNQQEKVLSFICLY
;
A
#
# COMPACT_ATOMS: atom_id res chain seq x y z
N MET A 1 -0.01 -33.93 -14.72
CA MET A 1 0.37 -33.14 -13.53
C MET A 1 0.33 -31.63 -13.78
N LEU A 2 1.05 -31.07 -14.78
CA LEU A 2 1.11 -29.62 -14.99
C LEU A 2 -0.26 -28.91 -15.11
N TYR A 3 -1.23 -29.51 -15.83
CA TYR A 3 -2.58 -28.97 -15.99
C TYR A 3 -3.32 -28.71 -14.67
N LYS A 4 -3.01 -29.45 -13.60
CA LYS A 4 -3.66 -29.28 -12.28
C LYS A 4 -3.28 -27.98 -11.55
N PHE A 5 -2.25 -27.27 -12.04
CA PHE A 5 -1.88 -25.91 -11.59
C PHE A 5 -2.49 -24.81 -12.48
N LEU A 6 -3.05 -25.19 -13.64
CA LEU A 6 -3.72 -24.28 -14.60
C LEU A 6 -5.25 -24.42 -14.56
N GLU A 7 -5.74 -25.46 -13.90
CA GLU A 7 -7.15 -25.73 -13.62
C GLU A 7 -7.67 -24.71 -12.60
N SER A 8 -8.16 -23.57 -13.10
CA SER A 8 -8.80 -22.55 -12.27
C SER A 8 -10.16 -23.04 -11.81
N GLN A 9 -10.18 -23.67 -10.64
CA GLN A 9 -11.40 -23.87 -9.87
C GLN A 9 -12.05 -22.50 -9.60
N GLU A 10 -13.38 -22.43 -9.67
CA GLU A 10 -14.18 -21.24 -9.30
C GLU A 10 -14.10 -20.99 -7.78
N GLU A 11 -12.93 -20.54 -7.33
CA GLU A 11 -12.63 -20.29 -5.94
C GLU A 11 -12.92 -18.84 -5.55
N TRP A 12 -13.78 -18.69 -4.56
CA TRP A 12 -14.11 -17.40 -3.94
C TRP A 12 -12.92 -16.80 -3.16
N SER A 13 -11.93 -17.63 -2.79
CA SER A 13 -10.74 -17.24 -2.02
C SER A 13 -9.93 -16.09 -2.68
N PRO A 14 -9.41 -16.21 -3.92
CA PRO A 14 -8.72 -15.11 -4.60
C PRO A 14 -9.61 -13.89 -4.83
N VAL A 15 -10.93 -14.06 -4.96
CA VAL A 15 -11.88 -12.95 -5.08
C VAL A 15 -11.92 -12.16 -3.76
N ILE A 16 -12.24 -12.81 -2.65
CA ILE A 16 -12.32 -12.21 -1.31
C ILE A 16 -11.02 -11.48 -0.97
N ILE A 17 -9.86 -12.12 -1.17
CA ILE A 17 -8.54 -11.51 -0.90
C ILE A 17 -8.35 -10.21 -1.69
N ARG A 18 -8.73 -10.17 -2.97
CA ARG A 18 -8.59 -8.96 -3.81
C ARG A 18 -9.47 -7.82 -3.33
N TYR A 19 -10.73 -8.10 -3.01
CA TYR A 19 -11.66 -7.08 -2.49
C TYR A 19 -11.20 -6.56 -1.12
N THR A 20 -10.79 -7.44 -0.20
CA THR A 20 -10.26 -7.05 1.11
C THR A 20 -9.00 -6.18 0.96
N LEU A 21 -8.03 -6.60 0.15
CA LEU A 21 -6.80 -5.84 -0.08
C LEU A 21 -7.08 -4.46 -0.70
N ALA A 22 -7.98 -4.40 -1.68
CA ALA A 22 -8.36 -3.14 -2.31
C ALA A 22 -9.11 -2.19 -1.36
N LEU A 23 -10.01 -2.71 -0.52
CA LEU A 23 -10.72 -1.92 0.49
C LEU A 23 -9.80 -1.33 1.57
N VAL A 24 -8.67 -2.00 1.87
CA VAL A 24 -7.66 -1.47 2.81
C VAL A 24 -6.76 -0.42 2.15
N ILE A 25 -6.30 -0.66 0.91
CA ILE A 25 -5.34 0.25 0.25
C ILE A 25 -6.05 1.50 -0.32
N PHE A 26 -7.27 1.39 -0.83
CA PHE A 26 -7.98 2.50 -1.49
C PHE A 26 -8.16 3.76 -0.62
N PRO A 27 -8.56 3.67 0.67
CA PRO A 27 -8.61 4.82 1.56
C PRO A 27 -7.28 5.58 1.66
N HIS A 28 -6.15 4.87 1.73
CA HIS A 28 -4.82 5.50 1.77
C HIS A 28 -4.49 6.23 0.47
N GLY A 29 -4.79 5.63 -0.69
CA GLY A 29 -4.68 6.31 -1.98
C GLY A 29 -5.56 7.55 -2.07
N ALA A 30 -6.79 7.50 -1.54
CA ALA A 30 -7.72 8.62 -1.52
C ALA A 30 -7.31 9.74 -0.54
N GLN A 31 -6.75 9.39 0.63
CA GLN A 31 -6.12 10.32 1.56
C GLN A 31 -4.96 11.07 0.88
N LYS A 32 -4.09 10.33 0.19
CA LYS A 32 -2.88 10.89 -0.45
C LYS A 32 -3.17 11.68 -1.71
N LEU A 33 -4.17 11.30 -2.51
CA LEU A 33 -4.49 12.00 -3.76
C LEU A 33 -5.48 13.15 -3.56
N PHE A 34 -6.55 12.93 -2.78
CA PHE A 34 -7.67 13.88 -2.65
C PHE A 34 -7.84 14.50 -1.26
N GLY A 35 -7.09 14.05 -0.25
CA GLY A 35 -7.26 14.52 1.13
C GLY A 35 -8.55 14.02 1.78
N TRP A 36 -9.12 12.93 1.26
CA TRP A 36 -10.31 12.31 1.86
C TRP A 36 -10.02 11.85 3.29
N PHE A 37 -11.06 11.73 4.12
CA PHE A 37 -10.96 11.30 5.51
C PHE A 37 -10.02 12.15 6.40
N GLY A 38 -9.74 13.40 6.00
CA GLY A 38 -8.84 14.31 6.74
C GLY A 38 -7.36 14.21 6.35
N GLY A 39 -7.02 13.42 5.31
CA GLY A 39 -5.65 13.30 4.82
C GLY A 39 -5.08 14.59 4.22
N TYR A 40 -3.75 14.65 4.14
CA TYR A 40 -2.96 15.80 3.66
C TYR A 40 -3.17 16.17 2.17
N GLY A 41 -3.83 15.29 1.40
CA GLY A 41 -4.02 15.46 -0.04
C GLY A 41 -2.71 15.47 -0.83
N PHE A 42 -2.82 15.71 -2.13
CA PHE A 42 -1.68 15.56 -3.05
C PHE A 42 -0.48 16.43 -2.66
N THR A 43 -0.72 17.73 -2.42
CA THR A 43 0.36 18.68 -2.12
C THR A 43 1.09 18.34 -0.81
N GLY A 44 0.36 18.14 0.29
CA GLY A 44 0.97 17.83 1.58
C GLY A 44 1.63 16.44 1.62
N THR A 45 1.07 15.46 0.90
CA THR A 45 1.71 14.14 0.75
C THR A 45 3.00 14.24 -0.05
N MET A 46 3.01 14.99 -1.16
CA MET A 46 4.21 15.17 -1.98
C MET A 46 5.29 15.97 -1.24
N GLU A 47 4.91 16.97 -0.45
CA GLU A 47 5.82 17.69 0.43
C GLU A 47 6.43 16.77 1.50
N PHE A 48 5.62 15.93 2.16
CA PHE A 48 6.12 14.91 3.08
C PHE A 48 7.10 13.94 2.39
N PHE A 49 6.78 13.45 1.19
CA PHE A 49 7.66 12.55 0.45
C PHE A 49 8.99 13.19 0.03
N THR A 50 9.00 14.45 -0.42
CA THR A 50 10.23 15.11 -0.89
C THR A 50 11.04 15.72 0.26
N ALA A 51 10.39 16.35 1.24
CA ALA A 51 11.07 17.06 2.33
C ALA A 51 11.38 16.18 3.55
N THR A 52 10.48 15.24 3.92
CA THR A 52 10.66 14.40 5.11
C THR A 52 11.23 13.03 4.76
N ALA A 53 10.68 12.34 3.75
CA ALA A 53 11.16 11.01 3.35
C ALA A 53 12.35 11.05 2.36
N GLY A 54 12.70 12.23 1.84
CA GLY A 54 13.82 12.40 0.90
C GLY A 54 13.64 11.69 -0.45
N LEU A 55 12.42 11.31 -0.80
CA LEU A 55 12.10 10.59 -2.03
C LEU A 55 12.11 11.55 -3.24
N PRO A 56 12.60 11.11 -4.41
CA PRO A 56 12.43 11.87 -5.64
C PRO A 56 10.96 12.11 -5.95
N TRP A 57 10.62 13.32 -6.41
CA TRP A 57 9.25 13.71 -6.78
C TRP A 57 8.55 12.68 -7.69
N SER A 58 9.27 12.13 -8.69
CA SER A 58 8.75 11.12 -9.61
C SER A 58 8.35 9.81 -8.91
N VAL A 59 9.09 9.39 -7.89
CA VAL A 59 8.81 8.18 -7.11
C VAL A 59 7.61 8.42 -6.19
N GLY A 60 7.59 9.54 -5.46
CA GLY A 60 6.45 9.92 -4.63
C GLY A 60 5.15 10.02 -5.42
N PHE A 61 5.21 10.64 -6.61
CA PHE A 61 4.07 10.75 -7.52
C PHE A 61 3.54 9.37 -7.97
N LEU A 62 4.43 8.47 -8.38
CA LEU A 62 4.06 7.11 -8.78
C LEU A 62 3.45 6.32 -7.61
N VAL A 63 3.97 6.48 -6.39
CA VAL A 63 3.41 5.86 -5.17
C VAL A 63 1.95 6.28 -4.94
N ILE A 64 1.64 7.59 -5.02
CA ILE A 64 0.26 8.08 -4.86
C ILE A 64 -0.67 7.51 -5.94
N LEU A 65 -0.23 7.49 -7.20
CA LEU A 65 -1.02 6.92 -8.30
C LEU A 65 -1.24 5.41 -8.12
N ILE A 66 -0.22 4.67 -7.69
CA ILE A 66 -0.33 3.22 -7.48
C ILE A 66 -1.33 2.93 -6.35
N GLU A 67 -1.23 3.61 -5.20
CA GLU A 67 -2.14 3.40 -4.06
C GLU A 67 -3.59 3.76 -4.38
N PHE A 68 -3.86 4.73 -5.27
CA PHE A 68 -5.22 5.07 -5.64
C PHE A 68 -5.79 4.17 -6.76
N PHE A 69 -5.06 4.00 -7.86
CA PHE A 69 -5.58 3.33 -9.06
C PHE A 69 -5.49 1.80 -9.01
N VAL A 70 -4.46 1.22 -8.37
CA VAL A 70 -4.29 -0.25 -8.35
C VAL A 70 -5.36 -0.98 -7.54
N PRO A 71 -5.88 -0.46 -6.40
CA PRO A 71 -7.07 -1.01 -5.74
C PRO A 71 -8.31 -1.04 -6.64
N LEU A 72 -8.53 0.00 -7.44
CA LEU A 72 -9.66 0.05 -8.38
C LEU A 72 -9.51 -1.03 -9.48
N LEU A 73 -8.30 -1.20 -10.02
CA LEU A 73 -8.00 -2.27 -10.98
C LEU A 73 -8.11 -3.67 -10.34
N LEU A 74 -7.73 -3.81 -9.06
CA LEU A 74 -7.91 -5.04 -8.29
C LEU A 74 -9.38 -5.42 -8.12
N ILE A 75 -10.26 -4.46 -7.82
CA ILE A 75 -11.71 -4.67 -7.74
C ILE A 75 -12.29 -5.00 -9.13
N ALA A 76 -11.87 -4.27 -10.16
CA ALA A 76 -12.37 -4.41 -11.53
C ALA A 76 -11.98 -5.73 -12.24
N GLY A 77 -11.27 -6.66 -11.59
CA GLY A 77 -10.82 -7.90 -12.22
C GLY A 77 -9.54 -7.76 -13.06
N LEU A 78 -9.19 -6.55 -13.51
CA LEU A 78 -8.20 -6.28 -14.55
C LEU A 78 -6.73 -6.36 -14.10
N LEU A 79 -5.85 -6.81 -15.01
CA LEU A 79 -4.38 -6.77 -14.90
C LEU A 79 -3.78 -7.29 -13.58
N VAL A 80 -4.44 -8.26 -12.93
CA VAL A 80 -4.14 -8.76 -11.57
C VAL A 80 -2.66 -9.01 -11.29
N ARG A 81 -1.94 -9.59 -12.26
CA ARG A 81 -0.51 -9.92 -12.13
C ARG A 81 0.37 -8.66 -12.08
N LEU A 82 0.05 -7.62 -12.86
CA LEU A 82 0.76 -6.34 -12.82
C LEU A 82 0.42 -5.58 -11.54
N ASN A 83 -0.85 -5.60 -11.12
CA ASN A 83 -1.30 -5.01 -9.85
C ASN A 83 -0.55 -5.61 -8.65
N ALA A 84 -0.36 -6.93 -8.64
CA ALA A 84 0.42 -7.62 -7.61
C ALA A 84 1.89 -7.17 -7.57
N ILE A 85 2.54 -7.00 -8.73
CA ILE A 85 3.92 -6.48 -8.82
C ILE A 85 3.98 -5.02 -8.32
N ALA A 86 3.03 -4.17 -8.69
CA ALA A 86 2.98 -2.78 -8.27
C ALA A 86 2.79 -2.65 -6.73
N ILE A 87 1.88 -3.43 -6.15
CA ILE A 87 1.67 -3.47 -4.69
C ILE A 87 2.87 -4.06 -3.96
N PHE A 88 3.52 -5.10 -4.51
CA PHE A 88 4.74 -5.65 -3.93
C PHE A 88 5.87 -4.60 -3.90
N GLY A 89 6.11 -3.90 -5.02
CA GLY A 89 7.09 -2.81 -5.08
C GLY A 89 6.78 -1.67 -4.10
N LEU A 90 5.49 -1.34 -3.94
CA LEU A 90 5.03 -0.35 -2.96
C LEU A 90 5.37 -0.75 -1.53
N PHE A 91 5.01 -1.97 -1.11
CA PHE A 91 5.32 -2.46 0.24
C PHE A 91 6.83 -2.57 0.49
N VAL A 92 7.62 -2.98 -0.51
CA VAL A 92 9.09 -2.97 -0.41
C VAL A 92 9.61 -1.54 -0.18
N GLY A 93 9.11 -0.55 -0.92
CA GLY A 93 9.43 0.86 -0.69
C GLY A 93 9.11 1.31 0.73
N ILE A 94 7.88 1.05 1.20
CA ILE A 94 7.42 1.37 2.56
C ILE A 94 8.27 0.69 3.65
N ILE A 95 8.78 -0.51 3.39
CA ILE A 95 9.68 -1.19 4.34
C ILE A 95 11.01 -0.43 4.45
N PHE A 96 11.62 -0.06 3.32
CA PHE A 96 12.90 0.66 3.32
C PHE A 96 12.79 2.09 3.86
N THR A 97 11.71 2.82 3.56
CA THR A 97 11.55 4.21 4.02
C THR A 97 11.12 4.30 5.48
N SER A 98 10.25 3.39 5.93
CA SER A 98 9.45 3.60 7.13
C SER A 98 9.52 2.50 8.17
N HIS A 99 10.10 1.33 7.86
CA HIS A 99 10.12 0.18 8.80
C HIS A 99 11.50 -0.36 9.12
N ILE A 100 12.52 -0.18 8.26
CA ILE A 100 13.86 -0.75 8.49
C ILE A 100 14.51 -0.26 9.79
N GLN A 101 14.16 0.95 10.24
CA GLN A 101 14.60 1.54 11.50
C GLN A 101 13.81 1.02 12.71
N TYR A 102 12.57 0.57 12.51
CA TYR A 102 11.62 0.25 13.58
C TYR A 102 11.32 -1.24 13.74
N GLY A 103 11.44 -2.12 12.74
CA GLY A 103 11.18 -3.57 12.92
C GLY A 103 9.78 -4.04 12.49
N PHE A 104 9.12 -4.93 13.26
CA PHE A 104 7.99 -5.77 12.77
C PHE A 104 6.66 -5.84 13.59
N PHE A 105 6.56 -5.57 14.91
CA PHE A 105 5.26 -5.54 15.68
C PHE A 105 4.90 -4.09 16.12
N MET A 106 3.81 -3.70 16.82
CA MET A 106 3.44 -2.25 16.93
C MET A 106 3.71 -1.50 18.26
N ASN A 107 4.40 -0.34 18.22
CA ASN A 107 4.77 0.44 19.42
C ASN A 107 3.70 1.45 19.82
N TRP A 108 2.64 0.97 20.47
CA TRP A 108 1.49 1.81 20.80
C TRP A 108 1.76 2.88 21.87
N TYR A 109 2.75 2.66 22.75
CA TYR A 109 2.95 3.49 23.96
C TYR A 109 4.33 4.14 24.09
N GLY A 110 5.24 3.96 23.12
CA GLY A 110 6.57 4.59 23.11
C GLY A 110 7.53 4.16 24.23
N ASN A 111 7.10 3.26 25.13
CA ASN A 111 7.78 2.92 26.38
C ASN A 111 8.58 1.60 26.33
N GLN A 112 8.84 1.08 25.13
CA GLN A 112 9.72 -0.07 24.91
C GLN A 112 10.71 0.25 23.79
N GLN A 113 12.00 0.06 24.05
CA GLN A 113 13.11 0.12 23.07
C GLN A 113 13.14 -1.14 22.18
N GLU A 114 11.97 -1.72 21.90
CA GLU A 114 11.83 -2.94 21.11
C GLU A 114 11.28 -2.61 19.72
N LYS A 115 11.45 -3.55 18.79
CA LYS A 115 11.42 -3.32 17.34
C LYS A 115 10.00 -3.23 16.76
N VAL A 116 9.43 -2.07 17.08
CA VAL A 116 8.05 -1.56 17.07
C VAL A 116 7.31 -1.07 15.77
N LEU A 117 7.40 -1.65 14.55
CA LEU A 117 6.50 -1.42 13.36
C LEU A 117 5.11 -0.76 13.60
N SER A 118 4.98 0.52 13.25
CA SER A 118 3.70 1.25 13.29
C SER A 118 3.30 1.76 11.91
N PHE A 119 2.44 1.04 11.16
CA PHE A 119 1.62 1.67 10.11
C PHE A 119 0.38 0.85 9.70
N ILE A 120 -0.80 1.26 10.19
CA ILE A 120 -2.13 0.90 9.62
C ILE A 120 -3.20 1.98 9.93
N CYS A 121 -2.94 2.92 10.87
CA CYS A 121 -3.96 3.82 11.42
C CYS A 121 -3.49 5.27 11.69
N LEU A 122 -2.43 5.77 11.02
CA LEU A 122 -1.92 7.13 11.25
C LEU A 122 -1.62 7.88 9.95
N TYR A 123 -2.69 8.37 9.32
CA TYR A 123 -2.85 9.77 8.91
C TYR A 123 -4.34 10.10 8.94
#